data_AF-A0A0D1IZZ5-F1
#
_entry.id   AF-A0A0D1IZZ5-F1
#
_cell.length_a   1.000
_cell.length_b   1.000
_cell.length_c   1.000
_cell.angle_alpha   90.00
_cell.angle_beta   90.00
_cell.angle_gamma   90.00
#
_symmetry.space_group_name_H-M   'P 1'
#
loop_
_entity.id
_entity.type
_entity.pdbx_description
1 polymer ?
#
loop_
_entity_poly.entity_id
_entity_poly.type
_entity_poly.pdbx_seq_one_letter_code
_entity_poly.pdbx_strand_id
1 'polypeptide(L)'
;MSRLRRLLERSLGRHTVRGSELREAFASFGIIIVLTVAVIWSIPGAPVKDAMAPPLQPIARFTGLDQAWGMFSPNPPLAVSEVETAVLYDSGARRVWKLDGDRSLVGQFYWDRWRKFKEQLINEPVTRPAYAMWVVRRLMQPGEHPVGVTIFSDTRKLRPPGSDAPEEHEQKILYDWKFGPAS
;
A
#
# COMPACT_ATOMS: atom_id res chain seq x y z
N MET A 1 -47.22 62.18 -9.38
CA MET A 1 -47.03 60.72 -9.24
C MET A 1 -45.59 60.20 -9.52
N SER A 2 -44.53 61.02 -9.49
CA SER A 2 -43.14 60.59 -9.87
C SER A 2 -42.21 60.29 -8.69
N ARG A 3 -42.50 60.78 -7.48
CA ARG A 3 -41.61 60.60 -6.30
C ARG A 3 -41.86 59.29 -5.53
N LEU A 4 -43.09 58.79 -5.52
CA LEU A 4 -43.44 57.55 -4.81
C LEU A 4 -42.86 56.29 -5.49
N ARG A 5 -42.82 56.28 -6.83
CA ARG A 5 -42.28 55.17 -7.63
C ARG A 5 -40.76 55.01 -7.45
N ARG A 6 -40.05 56.13 -7.35
CA ARG A 6 -38.59 56.17 -7.11
C ARG A 6 -38.19 55.71 -5.70
N LEU A 7 -39.06 55.87 -4.70
CA LEU A 7 -38.83 55.37 -3.35
C LEU A 7 -39.12 53.87 -3.22
N LEU A 8 -40.13 53.37 -3.94
CA LEU A 8 -40.43 51.94 -4.00
C LEU A 8 -39.33 51.12 -4.70
N GLU A 9 -38.77 51.64 -5.79
CA GLU A 9 -37.63 51.01 -6.47
C GLU A 9 -36.35 50.98 -5.59
N ARG A 10 -36.10 52.03 -4.81
CA ARG A 10 -34.96 52.08 -3.86
C ARG A 10 -35.12 51.19 -2.62
N SER A 11 -36.33 50.73 -2.32
CA SER A 11 -36.63 49.82 -1.19
C SER A 11 -36.51 48.35 -1.60
N LEU A 12 -36.78 48.02 -2.87
CA LEU A 12 -36.76 46.64 -3.36
C LEU A 12 -35.37 46.18 -3.84
N GLY A 13 -34.47 47.11 -4.19
CA GLY A 13 -33.11 46.79 -4.68
C GLY A 13 -32.06 46.49 -3.61
N ARG A 14 -32.39 46.50 -2.31
CA ARG A 14 -31.40 46.35 -1.22
C ARG A 14 -31.40 44.99 -0.51
N HIS A 15 -32.35 44.11 -0.84
CA HIS A 15 -32.47 42.80 -0.19
C HIS A 15 -31.96 41.61 -1.01
N THR A 16 -31.62 41.80 -2.29
CA THR A 16 -31.17 40.70 -3.17
C THR A 16 -29.66 40.58 -3.33
N VAL A 17 -28.90 41.65 -3.07
CA VAL A 17 -27.43 41.68 -3.25
C VAL A 17 -26.69 40.97 -2.11
N ARG A 18 -27.19 41.09 -0.87
CA ARG A 18 -26.55 40.46 0.30
C ARG A 18 -26.58 38.93 0.24
N GLY A 19 -27.63 38.37 -0.37
CA GLY A 19 -27.77 36.93 -0.59
C GLY A 19 -26.85 36.41 -1.70
N SER A 20 -26.56 37.21 -2.74
CA SER A 20 -25.63 36.81 -3.79
C SER A 20 -24.18 36.85 -3.32
N GLU A 21 -23.78 37.88 -2.58
CA GLU A 21 -22.41 38.01 -2.05
C GLU A 21 -22.10 36.93 -1.01
N LEU A 22 -23.03 36.63 -0.10
CA LEU A 22 -22.86 35.54 0.86
C LEU A 22 -22.77 34.18 0.14
N ARG A 23 -23.65 33.93 -0.83
CA ARG A 23 -23.65 32.68 -1.60
C ARG A 23 -22.36 32.52 -2.41
N GLU A 24 -21.86 33.61 -3.00
CA GLU A 24 -20.60 33.65 -3.73
C GLU A 24 -19.39 33.43 -2.81
N ALA A 25 -19.40 34.02 -1.62
CA ALA A 25 -18.38 33.78 -0.61
C ALA A 25 -18.35 32.31 -0.15
N PHE A 26 -19.52 31.72 0.13
CA PHE A 26 -19.61 30.30 0.49
C PHE A 26 -19.17 29.38 -0.65
N ALA A 27 -19.57 29.68 -1.89
CA ALA A 27 -19.14 28.90 -3.06
C ALA A 27 -17.62 28.99 -3.28
N SER A 28 -17.06 30.19 -3.21
CA SER A 28 -15.62 30.43 -3.34
C SER A 28 -14.83 29.71 -2.24
N PHE A 29 -15.30 29.78 -1.00
CA PHE A 29 -14.69 29.06 0.13
C PHE A 29 -14.70 27.55 -0.10
N GLY A 30 -15.82 26.99 -0.55
CA GLY A 30 -15.92 25.56 -0.91
C GLY A 30 -14.96 25.16 -2.03
N ILE A 31 -14.85 25.98 -3.09
CA ILE A 31 -13.90 25.75 -4.20
C ILE A 31 -12.46 25.76 -3.68
N ILE A 32 -12.08 26.72 -2.83
CA ILE A 32 -10.73 26.80 -2.26
C ILE A 32 -10.40 25.54 -1.45
N ILE A 33 -11.34 25.06 -0.63
CA ILE A 33 -11.17 23.80 0.12
C ILE A 33 -10.94 22.62 -0.83
N VAL A 34 -11.79 22.47 -1.85
CA VAL A 34 -11.68 21.37 -2.83
C VAL A 34 -10.34 21.42 -3.56
N LEU A 35 -9.91 22.59 -4.02
CA LEU A 35 -8.62 22.77 -4.69
C LEU A 35 -7.44 22.47 -3.76
N THR A 36 -7.53 22.89 -2.49
CA THR A 36 -6.50 22.63 -1.48
C THR A 36 -6.35 21.13 -1.25
N VAL A 37 -7.47 20.41 -1.07
CA VAL A 37 -7.47 18.95 -0.93
C VAL A 37 -6.90 18.28 -2.18
N ALA A 38 -7.31 18.70 -3.38
CA ALA A 38 -6.83 18.15 -4.64
C ALA A 38 -5.32 18.33 -4.83
N VAL A 39 -4.78 19.51 -4.50
CA VAL A 39 -3.33 19.78 -4.57
C VAL A 39 -2.58 18.92 -3.57
N ILE A 40 -3.03 18.85 -2.32
CA ILE A 40 -2.37 18.04 -1.27
C ILE A 40 -2.37 16.56 -1.64
N TRP A 41 -3.46 16.04 -2.20
CA TRP A 41 -3.52 14.63 -2.62
C TRP A 41 -2.70 14.32 -3.88
N SER A 42 -2.45 15.32 -4.73
CA SER A 42 -1.69 15.17 -5.97
C SER A 42 -0.16 15.20 -5.79
N ILE A 43 0.36 15.70 -4.67
CA ILE A 43 1.80 15.78 -4.43
C ILE A 43 2.31 14.46 -3.79
N PRO A 44 3.21 13.70 -4.45
CA PRO A 44 3.78 12.48 -3.88
C PRO A 44 4.89 12.80 -2.88
N GLY A 45 4.89 12.13 -1.72
CA GLY A 45 6.02 12.11 -0.78
C GLY A 45 6.40 13.46 -0.13
N ALA A 46 5.52 14.46 -0.12
CA ALA A 46 5.81 15.75 0.49
C ALA A 46 5.51 15.76 2.00
N PRO A 47 6.42 16.28 2.85
CA PRO A 47 6.16 16.46 4.29
C PRO A 47 4.91 17.29 4.60
N VAL A 48 4.56 18.21 3.70
CA VAL A 48 3.32 19.01 3.77
C VAL A 48 2.08 18.12 3.71
N LYS A 49 2.09 17.05 2.91
CA LYS A 49 0.98 16.11 2.80
C LYS A 49 0.79 15.37 4.12
N ASP A 50 1.88 14.92 4.75
CA ASP A 50 1.80 14.19 6.02
C ASP A 50 1.23 15.05 7.15
N ALA A 51 1.55 16.35 7.17
CA ALA A 51 1.01 17.29 8.15
C ALA A 51 -0.46 17.70 7.87
N MET A 52 -0.84 17.87 6.60
CA MET A 52 -2.16 18.39 6.22
C MET A 52 -3.20 17.32 5.89
N ALA A 53 -2.80 16.08 5.60
CA ALA A 53 -3.73 15.00 5.28
C ALA A 53 -4.64 14.62 6.46
N PRO A 54 -4.17 14.49 7.73
CA PRO A 54 -5.04 14.11 8.84
C PRO A 54 -6.25 15.04 9.06
N PRO A 55 -6.10 16.38 9.12
CA PRO A 55 -7.26 17.27 9.31
C PRO A 55 -8.17 17.35 8.08
N LEU A 56 -7.65 17.12 6.87
CA LEU A 56 -8.43 17.17 5.62
C LEU A 56 -9.08 15.83 5.25
N GLN A 57 -8.71 14.74 5.92
CA GLN A 57 -9.16 13.39 5.62
C GLN A 57 -10.69 13.22 5.62
N PRO A 58 -11.47 13.79 6.56
CA PRO A 58 -12.93 13.67 6.53
C PRO A 58 -13.54 14.32 5.30
N ILE A 59 -13.02 15.48 4.88
CA ILE A 59 -13.48 16.22 3.69
C ILE A 59 -13.09 15.44 2.43
N ALA A 60 -11.86 14.94 2.36
CA ALA A 60 -11.36 14.17 1.23
C ALA A 60 -12.19 12.88 1.02
N ARG A 61 -12.51 12.16 2.10
CA ARG A 61 -13.39 10.97 2.04
C ARG A 61 -14.82 11.30 1.64
N PHE A 62 -15.39 12.36 2.21
CA PHE A 62 -16.77 12.77 1.90
C PHE A 62 -16.93 13.20 0.44
N THR A 63 -15.93 13.88 -0.10
CA THR A 63 -15.91 14.36 -1.50
C THR A 63 -15.38 13.33 -2.49
N GLY A 64 -14.82 12.21 -2.02
CA GLY A 64 -14.16 11.20 -2.84
C GLY A 64 -12.85 11.69 -3.48
N LEU A 65 -12.25 12.76 -2.97
CA LEU A 65 -10.97 13.31 -3.43
C LEU A 65 -9.75 12.54 -2.89
N ASP A 66 -9.98 11.53 -2.04
CA ASP A 66 -8.93 10.65 -1.53
C ASP A 66 -8.55 9.50 -2.47
N GLN A 67 -9.12 9.48 -3.69
CA GLN A 67 -8.85 8.46 -4.69
C GLN A 67 -7.37 8.43 -5.10
N ALA A 68 -6.71 7.33 -4.78
CA ALA A 68 -5.34 7.08 -5.19
C ALA A 68 -5.29 6.65 -6.67
N TRP A 69 -4.74 7.50 -7.53
CA TRP A 69 -4.48 7.19 -8.94
C TRP A 69 -3.38 6.13 -9.17
N GLY A 70 -2.76 5.64 -8.10
CA GLY A 70 -1.75 4.58 -8.14
C GLY A 70 -2.23 3.26 -8.76
N MET A 71 -3.55 3.07 -8.90
CA MET A 71 -4.11 1.94 -9.67
C MET A 71 -3.86 2.06 -11.19
N PHE A 72 -3.75 3.28 -11.73
CA PHE A 72 -3.61 3.54 -13.17
C PHE A 72 -2.18 3.88 -13.60
N SER A 73 -1.32 4.26 -12.66
CA SER A 73 0.11 4.44 -12.87
C SER A 73 0.88 3.94 -11.64
N PRO A 74 0.97 2.63 -11.43
CA PRO A 74 1.71 2.08 -10.31
C PRO A 74 3.18 2.51 -10.42
N ASN A 75 3.74 3.07 -9.34
CA ASN A 75 5.18 3.29 -9.27
C ASN A 75 5.87 1.93 -9.44
N PRO A 76 6.79 1.79 -10.41
CA PRO A 76 7.46 0.53 -10.62
C PRO A 76 8.20 0.15 -9.33
N PRO A 77 8.12 -1.12 -8.88
CA PRO A 77 8.90 -1.57 -7.74
C PRO A 77 10.38 -1.29 -8.01
N LEU A 78 11.06 -0.61 -7.08
CA LEU A 78 12.50 -0.35 -7.17
C LEU A 78 13.34 -1.49 -6.59
N ALA A 79 12.69 -2.52 -6.03
CA ALA A 79 13.32 -3.70 -5.49
C ALA A 79 12.44 -4.93 -5.76
N VAL A 80 13.09 -6.08 -5.87
CA VAL A 80 12.44 -7.39 -5.99
C VAL A 80 12.74 -8.17 -4.74
N SER A 81 11.70 -8.69 -4.10
CA SER A 81 11.84 -9.57 -2.94
C SER A 81 11.52 -11.03 -3.31
N GLU A 82 12.43 -11.92 -2.97
CA GLU A 82 12.30 -13.36 -3.03
C GLU A 82 12.09 -13.90 -1.60
N VAL A 83 11.25 -14.93 -1.46
CA VAL A 83 11.02 -15.57 -0.15
C VAL A 83 11.51 -17.01 -0.20
N GLU A 84 12.37 -17.32 0.77
CA GLU A 84 12.92 -18.65 0.98
C GLU A 84 12.58 -19.13 2.38
N THR A 85 12.21 -20.41 2.50
CA THR A 85 11.94 -21.04 3.79
C THR A 85 12.90 -22.20 3.97
N ALA A 86 13.74 -22.15 5.00
CA ALA A 86 14.62 -23.25 5.37
C ALA A 86 14.00 -24.06 6.50
N VAL A 87 14.03 -25.38 6.37
CA VAL A 87 13.65 -26.34 7.41
C VAL A 87 14.90 -27.09 7.84
N LEU A 88 15.15 -27.11 9.15
CA LEU A 88 16.23 -27.87 9.78
C LEU A 88 15.64 -29.13 10.41
N TYR A 89 16.30 -30.26 10.20
CA TYR A 89 15.90 -31.56 10.75
C TYR A 89 16.87 -32.01 11.85
N ASP A 90 16.41 -32.94 12.67
CA ASP A 90 17.17 -33.59 13.75
C ASP A 90 18.46 -34.27 13.27
N SER A 91 18.44 -34.84 12.06
CA SER A 91 19.59 -35.40 11.37
C SER A 91 20.67 -34.37 11.00
N GLY A 92 20.40 -33.08 11.18
CA GLY A 92 21.22 -31.97 10.71
C GLY A 92 20.97 -31.59 9.25
N ALA A 93 20.10 -32.31 8.53
CA ALA A 93 19.72 -31.95 7.18
C ALA A 93 19.04 -30.56 7.15
N ARG A 94 19.35 -29.77 6.12
CA ARG A 94 18.70 -28.48 5.86
C ARG A 94 18.09 -28.50 4.47
N ARG A 95 16.78 -28.29 4.38
CA ARG A 95 16.05 -28.21 3.09
C ARG A 95 15.46 -26.83 2.91
N VAL A 96 15.53 -26.30 1.69
CA VAL A 96 15.05 -24.95 1.37
C VAL A 96 13.91 -25.03 0.36
N TRP A 97 12.82 -24.35 0.66
CA TRP A 97 11.70 -24.11 -0.24
C TRP A 97 11.74 -22.67 -0.74
N LYS A 98 11.83 -22.48 -2.05
CA LYS A 98 11.70 -21.16 -2.68
C LYS A 98 10.27 -20.96 -3.16
N LEU A 99 9.66 -19.84 -2.82
CA LEU A 99 8.26 -19.57 -3.17
C LEU A 99 8.04 -19.37 -4.69
N ASP A 100 9.08 -18.97 -5.42
CA ASP A 100 9.01 -18.62 -6.86
C ASP A 100 9.17 -19.84 -7.81
N GLY A 101 8.55 -20.98 -7.47
CA GLY A 101 8.88 -22.30 -8.04
C GLY A 101 8.39 -22.66 -9.45
N ASP A 102 7.56 -21.84 -10.12
CA ASP A 102 7.18 -22.14 -11.51
C ASP A 102 6.84 -20.86 -12.31
N ARG A 103 7.71 -20.53 -13.27
CA ARG A 103 7.52 -19.44 -14.24
C ARG A 103 6.97 -19.96 -15.58
N SER A 104 6.37 -21.15 -15.61
CA SER A 104 5.80 -21.69 -16.85
C SER A 104 4.67 -20.81 -17.38
N LEU A 105 4.64 -20.62 -18.71
CA LEU A 105 3.69 -19.76 -19.42
C LEU A 105 2.21 -20.19 -19.27
N VAL A 106 1.97 -21.41 -18.76
CA VAL A 106 0.63 -22.00 -18.62
C VAL A 106 -0.12 -21.47 -17.38
N GLY A 107 0.55 -20.68 -16.53
CA GLY A 107 0.05 -20.33 -15.19
C GLY A 107 -0.13 -18.84 -14.90
N GLN A 108 -0.47 -17.97 -15.86
CA GLN A 108 -0.54 -16.51 -15.60
C GLN A 108 -1.42 -16.14 -14.37
N PHE A 109 -2.57 -16.81 -14.18
CA PHE A 109 -3.41 -16.62 -12.99
C PHE A 109 -2.85 -17.28 -11.71
N TYR A 110 -2.16 -18.42 -11.86
CA TYR A 110 -1.53 -19.13 -10.74
C TYR A 110 -0.35 -18.32 -10.17
N TRP A 111 0.39 -17.67 -11.06
CA TRP A 111 1.49 -16.76 -10.75
C TRP A 111 1.04 -15.55 -9.94
N ASP A 112 -0.05 -14.88 -10.34
CA ASP A 112 -0.55 -13.70 -9.64
C ASP A 112 -1.00 -14.00 -8.20
N ARG A 113 -1.61 -15.16 -7.97
CA ARG A 113 -1.99 -15.59 -6.61
C ARG A 113 -0.78 -15.75 -5.70
N TRP A 114 0.26 -16.44 -6.18
CA TRP A 114 1.49 -16.66 -5.40
C TRP A 114 2.28 -15.37 -5.19
N ARG A 115 2.28 -14.48 -6.18
CA ARG A 115 2.84 -13.13 -6.03
C ARG A 115 2.13 -12.34 -4.94
N LYS A 116 0.79 -12.32 -4.93
CA LYS A 116 0.01 -11.63 -3.88
C LYS A 116 0.20 -12.26 -2.51
N PHE A 117 0.28 -13.58 -2.45
CA PHE A 117 0.58 -14.28 -1.20
C PHE A 117 1.98 -13.93 -0.68
N LYS A 118 3.00 -13.83 -1.56
CA LYS A 118 4.35 -13.36 -1.21
C LYS A 118 4.32 -11.95 -0.61
N GLU A 119 3.59 -11.02 -1.25
CA GLU A 119 3.39 -9.66 -0.74
C GLU A 119 2.78 -9.67 0.66
N GLN A 120 1.77 -10.52 0.91
CA GLN A 120 1.19 -10.67 2.25
C GLN A 120 2.17 -11.27 3.26
N LEU A 121 2.94 -12.28 2.88
CA LEU A 121 3.89 -12.93 3.78
C LEU A 121 5.00 -11.99 4.26
N ILE A 122 5.46 -11.10 3.38
CA ILE A 122 6.45 -10.06 3.68
C ILE A 122 5.83 -9.00 4.61
N ASN A 123 4.65 -8.47 4.26
CA ASN A 123 4.08 -7.31 4.92
C ASN A 123 3.30 -7.65 6.21
N GLU A 124 2.71 -8.85 6.31
CA GLU A 124 1.76 -9.22 7.36
C GLU A 124 2.25 -10.46 8.13
N PRO A 125 2.67 -10.32 9.42
CA PRO A 125 3.19 -11.42 10.22
C PRO A 125 2.21 -12.57 10.47
N VAL A 126 0.89 -12.31 10.46
CA VAL A 126 -0.12 -13.30 10.87
C VAL A 126 -0.14 -14.56 10.01
N THR A 127 0.31 -14.48 8.75
CA THR A 127 0.29 -15.61 7.80
C THR A 127 1.52 -16.52 7.92
N ARG A 128 2.60 -16.05 8.55
CA ARG A 128 3.92 -16.71 8.55
C ARG A 128 3.93 -18.08 9.25
N PRO A 129 3.28 -18.28 10.43
CA PRO A 129 3.28 -19.58 11.10
C PRO A 129 2.59 -20.68 10.27
N ALA A 130 1.42 -20.35 9.69
CA ALA A 130 0.65 -21.30 8.88
C ALA A 130 1.42 -21.70 7.61
N TYR A 131 2.06 -20.73 6.97
CA TYR A 131 2.93 -20.98 5.81
C TYR A 131 4.17 -21.82 6.18
N ALA A 132 4.85 -21.49 7.28
CA ALA A 132 6.01 -22.25 7.75
C ALA A 132 5.65 -23.72 7.97
N MET A 133 4.52 -24.00 8.62
CA MET A 133 4.04 -25.35 8.85
C MET A 133 3.66 -26.07 7.55
N TRP A 134 3.07 -25.36 6.59
CA TRP A 134 2.79 -25.91 5.27
C TRP A 134 4.08 -26.31 4.53
N VAL A 135 5.13 -25.48 4.58
CA VAL A 135 6.44 -25.80 3.99
C VAL A 135 7.08 -27.01 4.67
N VAL A 136 7.04 -27.07 6.00
CA VAL A 136 7.57 -28.22 6.76
C VAL A 136 6.91 -29.51 6.28
N ARG A 137 5.57 -29.56 6.22
CA ARG A 137 4.83 -30.72 5.70
C ARG A 137 5.15 -31.04 4.23
N ARG A 138 5.45 -30.03 3.43
CA ARG A 138 5.78 -30.19 2.00
C ARG A 138 7.15 -30.81 1.78
N LEU A 139 8.13 -30.48 2.62
CA LEU A 139 9.52 -30.91 2.51
C LEU A 139 9.87 -32.16 3.32
N MET A 140 9.10 -32.46 4.36
CA MET A 140 9.32 -33.60 5.26
C MET A 140 9.12 -34.93 4.54
N GLN A 141 10.09 -35.83 4.66
CA GLN A 141 10.00 -37.21 4.21
C GLN A 141 9.61 -38.14 5.38
N PRO A 142 9.15 -39.37 5.10
CA PRO A 142 8.81 -40.33 6.16
C PRO A 142 10.00 -40.57 7.10
N GLY A 143 9.77 -40.42 8.40
CA GLY A 143 10.78 -40.66 9.45
C GLY A 143 11.66 -39.46 9.82
N GLU A 144 11.51 -38.31 9.14
CA GLU A 144 12.25 -37.10 9.49
C GLU A 144 11.52 -36.25 10.53
N HIS A 145 12.29 -35.66 11.46
CA HIS A 145 11.74 -34.81 12.49
C HIS A 145 12.28 -33.38 12.33
N PRO A 146 11.42 -32.39 11.99
CA PRO A 146 11.85 -31.01 11.86
C PRO A 146 12.14 -30.43 13.26
N VAL A 147 13.30 -29.78 13.43
CA VAL A 147 13.73 -29.11 14.67
C VAL A 147 13.67 -27.59 14.56
N GLY A 148 13.60 -27.04 13.34
CA GLY A 148 13.37 -25.62 13.15
C GLY A 148 12.90 -25.25 11.75
N VAL A 149 12.30 -24.08 11.63
CA VAL A 149 11.90 -23.47 10.37
C VAL A 149 12.14 -21.96 10.41
N THR A 150 12.80 -21.46 9.37
CA THR A 150 13.12 -20.03 9.25
C THR A 150 12.68 -19.54 7.87
N ILE A 151 11.93 -18.43 7.83
CA ILE A 151 11.52 -17.74 6.61
C ILE A 151 12.41 -16.52 6.42
N PHE A 152 13.03 -16.42 5.26
CA PHE A 152 13.88 -15.33 4.82
C PHE A 152 13.21 -14.54 3.70
N SER A 153 13.41 -13.23 3.70
CA SER A 153 13.18 -12.35 2.57
C SER A 153 14.54 -11.89 2.05
N ASP A 154 14.87 -12.25 0.83
CA ASP A 154 15.99 -11.69 0.06
C ASP A 154 15.41 -10.52 -0.76
N THR A 155 15.86 -9.30 -0.50
CA THR A 155 15.46 -8.12 -1.26
C THR A 155 16.63 -7.58 -2.04
N ARG A 156 16.46 -7.47 -3.36
CA ARG A 156 17.46 -6.93 -4.29
C ARG A 156 16.94 -5.64 -4.91
N LYS A 157 17.68 -4.55 -4.77
CA LYS A 157 17.32 -3.30 -5.45
C LYS A 157 17.58 -3.43 -6.94
N LEU A 158 16.60 -3.02 -7.74
CA LEU A 158 16.73 -2.98 -9.19
C LEU A 158 17.72 -1.88 -9.56
N ARG A 159 18.73 -2.26 -10.35
CA ARG A 159 19.70 -1.30 -10.88
C ARG A 159 19.03 -0.38 -11.90
N PRO A 160 19.34 0.93 -11.87
CA PRO A 160 19.05 1.79 -13.00
C PRO A 160 19.65 1.20 -14.29
N PRO A 161 18.98 1.32 -15.44
CA PRO A 161 19.54 0.86 -16.71
C PRO A 161 20.92 1.50 -16.96
N GLY A 162 21.93 0.68 -17.20
CA GLY A 162 23.30 1.13 -17.50
C GLY A 162 24.19 1.43 -16.29
N SER A 163 23.78 1.10 -15.05
CA SER A 163 24.67 1.26 -13.89
C SER A 163 25.47 0.00 -13.56
N ASP A 164 26.75 0.20 -13.22
CA ASP A 164 27.67 -0.83 -12.71
C ASP A 164 27.78 -0.83 -11.18
N ALA A 165 26.83 -0.16 -10.51
CA ALA A 165 26.80 -0.14 -9.05
C ALA A 165 26.65 -1.59 -8.51
N PRO A 166 27.32 -1.92 -7.39
CA PRO A 166 27.14 -3.21 -6.73
C PRO A 166 25.67 -3.49 -6.47
N GLU A 167 25.24 -4.74 -6.66
CA GLU A 167 23.88 -5.16 -6.35
C GLU A 167 23.64 -5.04 -4.84
N GLU A 168 22.75 -4.15 -4.44
CA GLU A 168 22.36 -4.01 -3.04
C GLU A 168 21.37 -5.12 -2.70
N HIS A 169 21.84 -6.07 -1.90
CA HIS A 169 21.11 -7.24 -1.46
C HIS A 169 20.97 -7.20 0.08
N GLU A 170 19.73 -7.22 0.56
CA GLU A 170 19.39 -7.30 1.97
C GLU A 170 18.63 -8.58 2.25
N GLN A 171 19.16 -9.41 3.16
CA GLN A 171 18.44 -10.59 3.65
C GLN A 171 17.88 -10.31 5.05
N LYS A 172 16.57 -10.55 5.21
CA LYS A 172 15.85 -10.35 6.46
C LYS A 172 15.15 -11.64 6.90
N ILE A 173 15.27 -11.98 8.18
CA ILE A 173 14.47 -13.04 8.79
C ILE A 173 13.05 -12.51 9.04
N LEU A 174 12.07 -13.11 8.37
CA LEU A 174 10.65 -12.77 8.54
C LEU A 174 10.01 -13.55 9.69
N TYR A 175 10.47 -14.78 9.91
CA TYR A 175 9.94 -15.69 10.91
C TYR A 175 10.99 -16.73 11.26
N ASP A 176 11.14 -17.05 12.54
CA ASP A 176 11.99 -18.13 13.01
C ASP A 176 11.21 -18.90 14.09
N TRP A 177 11.21 -20.21 13.96
CA TRP A 177 10.55 -21.10 14.92
C TRP A 177 11.38 -22.35 15.13
N LYS A 178 11.56 -22.71 16.40
CA LYS A 178 12.21 -23.95 16.80
C LYS A 178 11.16 -24.91 17.33
N PHE A 179 11.15 -26.12 16.82
CA PHE A 179 10.35 -27.18 17.38
C PHE A 179 11.02 -27.67 18.66
N GLY A 180 10.23 -27.90 19.70
CA GLY A 180 10.75 -28.52 20.92
C GLY A 180 11.32 -29.92 20.61
N PRO A 181 12.17 -30.48 21.50
CA PRO A 181 12.60 -31.86 21.36
C PRO A 181 11.36 -32.75 21.22
N ALA A 182 11.37 -33.64 20.22
CA ALA A 182 10.33 -34.65 20.07
C ALA A 182 10.31 -35.49 21.36
N SER A 183 9.22 -35.37 22.12
CA SER A 183 8.94 -36.17 23.32
C SER A 183 8.55 -37.59 22.95
#